data_AF-A0A1J4NRN2-F1
#
_entry.id   AF-A0A1J4NRN2-F1
#
_cell.length_a   1.000
_cell.length_b   1.000
_cell.length_c   1.000
_cell.angle_alpha   90.00
_cell.angle_beta   90.00
_cell.angle_gamma   90.00
#
_symmetry.space_group_name_H-M   'P 1'
#
loop_
_entity.id
_entity.type
_entity.pdbx_description
1 polymer ?
#
loop_
_entity_poly.entity_id
_entity_poly.type
_entity_poly.pdbx_seq_one_letter_code
_entity_poly.pdbx_strand_id
1 'polypeptide(L)'
;MDAIAARAGVSKTTVYAHYSDKLALFKAVVERSGQSLAVEMDESRLRGEQDPQTRLREIVLLVLEATTSDEFRAFLRVMVSESTRHPDLAAAAEAGGLFDVIGLVASTLEDAADRRGYRLSDPRTFATVLLRMAVPGPQLDSVLFAEFRPDRALLESHARWVTAIFLRGIEPWPGEPRDVTPPTGGYDYPWLPDAADKR
;
A
#
# COMPACT_ATOMS: atom_id res chain seq x y z
N MET A 1 13.38 7.78 24.29
CA MET A 1 12.79 6.91 25.32
C MET A 1 12.16 7.71 26.45
N ASP A 2 12.86 8.68 27.06
CA ASP A 2 12.33 9.44 28.20
C ASP A 2 11.00 10.17 27.92
N ALA A 3 10.91 10.89 26.81
CA ALA A 3 9.66 11.56 26.41
C ALA A 3 8.51 10.57 26.12
N ILE A 4 8.82 9.37 25.64
CA ILE A 4 7.84 8.31 25.36
C ILE A 4 7.32 7.73 26.67
N ALA A 5 8.23 7.39 27.60
CA ALA A 5 7.90 6.88 28.92
C ALA A 5 7.00 7.86 29.68
N ALA A 6 7.38 9.15 29.69
CA ALA A 6 6.58 10.21 30.30
C ALA A 6 5.18 10.33 29.68
N ARG A 7 5.07 10.30 28.34
CA ARG A 7 3.78 10.35 27.64
C ARG A 7 2.90 9.13 27.93
N ALA A 8 3.51 7.95 28.03
CA ALA A 8 2.82 6.69 28.26
C ALA A 8 2.51 6.43 29.75
N GLY A 9 2.94 7.31 30.66
CA GLY A 9 2.73 7.14 32.10
C GLY A 9 3.50 5.96 32.71
N VAL A 10 4.59 5.52 32.07
CA VAL A 10 5.40 4.38 32.52
C VAL A 10 6.85 4.79 32.78
N SER A 11 7.60 3.95 33.50
CA SER A 11 9.02 4.22 33.72
C SER A 11 9.85 3.97 32.45
N LYS A 12 11.00 4.64 32.33
CA LYS A 12 11.98 4.38 31.27
C LYS A 12 12.38 2.90 31.23
N THR A 13 12.59 2.30 32.40
CA THR A 13 12.91 0.88 32.56
C THR A 13 11.82 -0.03 32.00
N THR A 14 10.55 0.33 32.20
CA THR A 14 9.40 -0.39 31.63
C THR A 14 9.46 -0.37 30.10
N VAL A 15 9.73 0.79 29.48
CA VAL A 15 9.83 0.87 28.02
C VAL A 15 11.00 0.00 27.50
N TYR A 16 12.15 0.03 28.17
CA TYR A 16 13.30 -0.81 27.79
C TYR A 16 13.08 -2.31 27.99
N ALA A 17 12.26 -2.70 28.97
CA ALA A 17 11.90 -4.10 29.18
C ALA A 17 11.05 -4.66 28.03
N HIS A 18 10.24 -3.81 27.37
CA HIS A 18 9.45 -4.20 26.20
C HIS A 18 10.20 -4.00 24.88
N TYR A 19 11.06 -2.98 24.80
CA TYR A 19 11.77 -2.61 23.57
C TYR A 19 13.23 -2.30 23.88
N SER A 20 14.13 -3.15 23.40
CA SER A 20 15.57 -3.09 23.69
C SER A 20 16.21 -1.73 23.37
N ASP A 21 15.69 -1.04 22.34
CA ASP A 21 16.12 0.29 21.95
C ASP A 21 14.98 1.06 21.23
N LYS A 22 15.31 2.28 20.79
CA LYS A 22 14.36 3.15 20.05
C LYS A 22 13.97 2.54 18.69
N LEU A 23 14.85 1.75 18.08
CA LEU A 23 14.64 1.14 16.77
C LEU A 23 13.63 -0.01 16.89
N ALA A 24 13.77 -0.87 17.89
CA ALA A 24 12.84 -1.94 18.22
C ALA A 24 11.43 -1.39 18.52
N LEU A 25 11.35 -0.30 19.28
CA LEU A 25 10.07 0.39 19.51
C LEU A 25 9.46 0.94 18.21
N PHE A 26 10.29 1.52 17.34
CA PHE A 26 9.82 2.03 16.06
C PHE A 26 9.26 0.90 15.19
N LYS A 27 9.99 -0.22 15.04
CA LYS A 27 9.52 -1.40 14.29
C LYS A 27 8.16 -1.91 14.81
N ALA A 28 7.99 -2.00 16.13
CA ALA A 28 6.72 -2.41 16.71
C ALA A 28 5.55 -1.44 16.42
N VAL A 29 5.82 -0.14 16.31
CA VAL A 29 4.81 0.85 15.88
C VAL A 29 4.42 0.60 14.42
N VAL A 30 5.39 0.33 13.55
CA VAL A 30 5.15 0.05 12.12
C VAL A 30 4.30 -1.20 11.93
N GLU A 31 4.67 -2.29 12.59
CA GLU A 31 3.93 -3.55 12.55
C GLU A 31 2.48 -3.35 13.01
N ARG A 32 2.27 -2.62 14.10
CA ARG A 32 0.92 -2.32 14.61
C ARG A 32 0.11 -1.46 13.64
N SER A 33 0.73 -0.46 13.01
CA SER A 33 0.06 0.40 12.04
C SER A 33 -0.41 -0.38 10.80
N GLY A 34 0.39 -1.30 10.28
CA GLY A 34 -0.03 -2.10 9.13
C GLY A 34 -1.05 -3.19 9.51
N GLN A 35 -1.00 -3.73 10.72
CA GLN A 35 -2.10 -4.57 11.24
C GLN A 35 -3.44 -3.83 11.28
N SER A 36 -3.46 -2.57 11.70
CA SER A 36 -4.69 -1.75 11.67
C SER A 36 -5.22 -1.57 10.25
N LEU A 37 -4.34 -1.31 9.28
CA LEU A 37 -4.73 -1.19 7.87
C LEU A 37 -5.31 -2.52 7.34
N ALA A 38 -4.70 -3.65 7.66
CA ALA A 38 -5.21 -4.96 7.28
C ALA A 38 -6.61 -5.23 7.85
N VAL A 39 -6.88 -4.79 9.09
CA VAL A 39 -8.20 -4.89 9.72
C VAL A 39 -9.24 -3.98 9.02
N GLU A 40 -8.87 -2.75 8.65
CA GLU A 40 -9.76 -1.85 7.90
C GLU A 40 -10.08 -2.40 6.51
N MET A 41 -9.13 -3.13 5.92
CA MET A 41 -9.25 -3.80 4.64
C MET A 41 -9.93 -5.17 4.71
N ASP A 42 -10.71 -5.45 5.76
CA ASP A 42 -11.47 -6.70 5.95
C ASP A 42 -12.05 -7.21 4.63
N GLU A 43 -11.41 -8.27 4.10
CA GLU A 43 -11.71 -8.82 2.78
C GLU A 43 -13.18 -9.25 2.67
N SER A 44 -13.81 -9.61 3.79
CA SER A 44 -15.22 -10.02 3.81
C SER A 44 -16.18 -8.88 3.48
N ARG A 45 -15.81 -7.64 3.82
CA ARG A 45 -16.58 -6.43 3.49
C ARG A 45 -16.39 -6.00 2.05
N LEU A 46 -15.17 -6.16 1.55
CA LEU A 46 -14.80 -5.74 0.20
C LEU A 46 -15.21 -6.77 -0.86
N ARG A 47 -15.28 -8.08 -0.55
CA ARG A 47 -15.66 -9.15 -1.50
C ARG A 47 -17.17 -9.37 -1.72
N GLY A 48 -18.04 -8.45 -1.30
CA GLY A 48 -19.48 -8.55 -1.59
C GLY A 48 -19.81 -8.57 -3.09
N GLU A 49 -21.09 -8.69 -3.46
CA GLU A 49 -21.60 -8.69 -4.87
C GLU A 49 -21.34 -7.39 -5.65
N GLN A 50 -20.58 -6.45 -5.08
CA GLN A 50 -20.23 -5.19 -5.70
C GLN A 50 -19.44 -5.39 -7.00
N ASP A 51 -19.65 -4.45 -7.92
CA ASP A 51 -18.89 -4.33 -9.16
C ASP A 51 -17.37 -4.18 -8.88
N PRO A 52 -16.48 -4.93 -9.55
CA PRO A 52 -15.03 -4.90 -9.29
C PRO A 52 -14.39 -3.51 -9.40
N GLN A 53 -14.89 -2.64 -10.28
CA GLN A 53 -14.38 -1.28 -10.40
C GLN A 53 -14.73 -0.44 -9.16
N THR A 54 -15.92 -0.64 -8.59
CA THR A 54 -16.31 -0.01 -7.32
C THR A 54 -15.42 -0.50 -6.18
N ARG A 55 -15.19 -1.81 -6.10
CA ARG A 55 -14.31 -2.44 -5.10
C ARG A 55 -12.87 -1.91 -5.19
N LEU A 56 -12.29 -1.82 -6.40
CA LEU A 56 -10.95 -1.27 -6.61
C LEU A 56 -10.84 0.17 -6.12
N ARG A 57 -11.84 1.01 -6.42
CA ARG A 57 -11.85 2.40 -5.96
C ARG A 57 -11.86 2.48 -4.43
N GLU A 58 -12.65 1.66 -3.76
CA GLU A 58 -12.72 1.62 -2.29
C GLU A 58 -11.39 1.18 -1.68
N ILE A 59 -10.75 0.14 -2.23
CA ILE A 59 -9.41 -0.30 -1.80
C ILE A 59 -8.40 0.84 -1.97
N VAL A 60 -8.35 1.48 -3.14
CA VAL A 60 -7.43 2.60 -3.41
C VAL A 60 -7.68 3.76 -2.46
N LEU A 61 -8.94 4.08 -2.14
CA LEU A 61 -9.29 5.13 -1.19
C LEU A 61 -8.76 4.82 0.22
N LEU A 62 -8.96 3.60 0.72
CA LEU A 62 -8.44 3.19 2.03
C LEU A 62 -6.91 3.32 2.11
N VAL A 63 -6.21 2.90 1.06
CA VAL A 63 -4.75 3.04 0.99
C VAL A 63 -4.33 4.52 0.96
N LEU A 64 -5.05 5.37 0.23
CA LEU A 64 -4.79 6.81 0.22
C LEU A 64 -5.01 7.45 1.59
N GLU A 65 -6.09 7.11 2.28
CA GLU A 65 -6.38 7.62 3.64
C GLU A 65 -5.28 7.19 4.62
N ALA A 66 -4.90 5.91 4.59
CA ALA A 66 -3.84 5.39 5.43
C ALA A 66 -2.49 6.06 5.17
N THR A 67 -2.12 6.26 3.91
CA THR A 67 -0.80 6.78 3.51
C THR A 67 -0.67 8.31 3.56
N THR A 68 -1.80 9.03 3.67
CA THR A 68 -1.82 10.49 3.85
C THR A 68 -2.07 10.92 5.30
N SER A 69 -2.31 9.95 6.19
CA SER A 69 -2.46 10.15 7.65
C SER A 69 -1.24 10.82 8.29
N ASP A 70 -1.48 11.52 9.39
CA ASP A 70 -0.45 12.20 10.17
C ASP A 70 0.62 11.22 10.68
N GLU A 71 0.18 10.04 11.10
CA GLU A 71 0.99 8.92 11.57
C GLU A 71 1.90 8.40 10.46
N PHE A 72 1.35 8.11 9.27
CA PHE A 72 2.13 7.57 8.16
C PHE A 72 3.15 8.57 7.63
N ARG A 73 2.83 9.87 7.61
CA ARG A 73 3.79 10.92 7.22
C ARG A 73 4.99 10.99 8.17
N ALA A 74 4.73 10.93 9.48
CA ALA A 74 5.78 10.91 10.48
C ALA A 74 6.65 9.65 10.33
N PHE A 75 6.02 8.50 10.10
CA PHE A 75 6.70 7.24 9.80
C PHE A 75 7.60 7.36 8.55
N LEU A 76 7.07 7.83 7.43
CA LEU A 76 7.80 7.92 6.17
C LEU A 76 9.00 8.86 6.26
N ARG A 77 8.88 9.98 7.00
CA ARG A 77 10.01 10.89 7.25
C ARG A 77 11.16 10.20 7.98
N VAL A 78 10.85 9.39 8.99
CA VAL A 78 11.87 8.61 9.72
C VAL A 78 12.47 7.54 8.81
N MET A 79 11.65 6.84 8.02
CA MET A 79 12.15 5.84 7.07
C MET A 79 13.12 6.43 6.05
N VAL A 80 12.77 7.58 5.46
CA VAL A 80 13.63 8.27 4.50
C VAL A 80 14.91 8.78 5.16
N SER A 81 14.86 9.27 6.41
CA SER A 81 16.06 9.78 7.09
C SER A 81 16.99 8.69 7.62
N GLU A 82 16.46 7.55 8.06
CA GLU A 82 17.23 6.53 8.78
C GLU A 82 17.57 5.29 7.94
N SER A 83 16.87 4.99 6.84
CA SER A 83 17.05 3.74 6.08
C SER A 83 18.47 3.51 5.56
N THR A 84 19.21 4.58 5.24
CA THR A 84 20.63 4.46 4.81
C THR A 84 21.56 4.00 5.95
N ARG A 85 21.22 4.34 7.20
CA ARG A 85 22.00 3.98 8.41
C ARG A 85 21.53 2.69 9.05
N HIS A 86 20.26 2.37 8.86
CA HIS A 86 19.58 1.22 9.45
C HIS A 86 18.80 0.46 8.36
N PRO A 87 19.48 -0.34 7.51
CA PRO A 87 18.84 -1.07 6.41
C PRO A 87 17.74 -2.04 6.87
N ASP A 88 17.83 -2.51 8.11
CA ASP A 88 16.86 -3.38 8.77
C ASP A 88 15.50 -2.69 9.02
N LEU A 89 15.41 -1.37 8.91
CA LEU A 89 14.14 -0.65 8.88
C LEU A 89 13.33 -0.95 7.63
N ALA A 90 13.99 -1.06 6.47
CA ALA A 90 13.30 -1.35 5.21
C ALA A 90 12.63 -2.73 5.27
N ALA A 91 13.34 -3.73 5.79
CA ALA A 91 12.81 -5.08 5.99
C ALA A 91 11.65 -5.14 7.01
N ALA A 92 11.65 -4.29 8.04
CA ALA A 92 10.53 -4.22 8.99
C ALA A 92 9.29 -3.55 8.38
N ALA A 93 9.48 -2.52 7.56
CA ALA A 93 8.40 -1.90 6.80
C ALA A 93 7.80 -2.87 5.78
N GLU A 94 8.63 -3.76 5.24
CA GLU A 94 8.21 -4.89 4.40
C GLU A 94 7.29 -5.84 5.21
N ALA A 95 7.79 -6.43 6.30
CA ALA A 95 7.03 -7.38 7.10
C ALA A 95 5.73 -6.81 7.72
N GLY A 96 5.63 -5.49 7.86
CA GLY A 96 4.57 -4.79 8.58
C GLY A 96 3.19 -4.73 7.92
N GLY A 97 2.95 -5.25 6.71
CA GLY A 97 1.57 -5.41 6.19
C GLY A 97 1.20 -4.56 4.96
N LEU A 98 2.17 -4.03 4.21
CA LEU A 98 1.87 -3.45 2.88
C LEU A 98 1.47 -4.54 1.85
N PHE A 99 1.71 -5.82 2.15
CA PHE A 99 1.59 -6.95 1.22
C PHE A 99 0.18 -7.50 1.02
N ASP A 100 -0.70 -7.41 2.02
CA ASP A 100 -2.07 -7.93 1.91
C ASP A 100 -2.89 -7.12 0.88
N VAL A 101 -2.56 -5.84 0.71
CA VAL A 101 -3.21 -4.93 -0.25
C VAL A 101 -2.99 -5.37 -1.70
N ILE A 102 -1.77 -5.75 -2.06
CA ILE A 102 -1.43 -6.14 -3.45
C ILE A 102 -2.22 -7.38 -3.85
N GLY A 103 -2.34 -8.36 -2.95
CA GLY A 103 -3.12 -9.57 -3.19
C GLY A 103 -4.59 -9.28 -3.44
N LEU A 104 -5.20 -8.43 -2.61
CA LEU A 104 -6.61 -8.06 -2.75
C LEU A 104 -6.89 -7.24 -4.03
N VAL A 105 -5.99 -6.32 -4.38
CA VAL A 105 -6.08 -5.56 -5.64
C VAL A 105 -5.93 -6.50 -6.83
N ALA A 106 -4.97 -7.43 -6.77
CA ALA A 106 -4.72 -8.42 -7.83
C ALA A 106 -5.94 -9.29 -8.09
N SER A 107 -6.55 -9.87 -7.04
CA SER A 107 -7.77 -10.68 -7.21
C SER A 107 -8.94 -9.87 -7.76
N THR A 108 -9.06 -8.61 -7.36
CA THR A 108 -10.13 -7.74 -7.88
C THR A 108 -9.90 -7.34 -9.34
N LEU A 109 -8.63 -7.19 -9.76
CA LEU A 109 -8.28 -6.98 -11.17
C LEU A 109 -8.56 -8.21 -12.03
N GLU A 110 -8.29 -9.42 -11.51
CA GLU A 110 -8.69 -10.68 -12.17
C GLU A 110 -10.21 -10.75 -12.36
N ASP A 111 -10.99 -10.51 -11.29
CA ASP A 111 -12.45 -10.47 -11.36
C ASP A 111 -12.95 -9.47 -12.42
N ALA A 112 -12.31 -8.30 -12.51
CA ALA A 112 -12.66 -7.26 -13.49
C ALA A 112 -12.33 -7.69 -14.93
N ALA A 113 -11.17 -8.33 -15.13
CA ALA A 113 -10.70 -8.81 -16.43
C ALA A 113 -11.59 -9.95 -16.95
N ASP A 114 -11.89 -10.93 -16.09
CA ASP A 114 -12.74 -12.08 -16.43
C ASP A 114 -14.13 -11.64 -16.87
N ARG A 115 -14.74 -10.66 -16.17
CA ARG A 115 -16.04 -10.08 -16.55
C ARG A 115 -16.02 -9.34 -17.89
N ARG A 116 -14.84 -8.92 -18.36
CA ARG A 116 -14.63 -8.23 -19.65
C ARG A 116 -14.04 -9.15 -20.72
N GLY A 117 -13.84 -10.44 -20.43
CA GLY A 117 -13.42 -11.45 -21.40
C GLY A 117 -11.93 -11.40 -21.77
N TYR A 118 -11.07 -10.95 -20.86
CA TYR A 118 -9.61 -11.05 -21.01
C TYR A 118 -8.97 -11.54 -19.71
N ARG A 119 -7.70 -11.94 -19.78
CA ARG A 119 -6.92 -12.45 -18.65
C ARG A 119 -5.69 -11.59 -18.43
N LEU A 120 -5.25 -11.51 -17.18
CA LEU A 120 -3.98 -10.91 -16.80
C LEU A 120 -3.00 -12.05 -16.46
N SER A 121 -1.86 -12.13 -17.14
CA SER A 121 -0.90 -13.21 -16.91
C SER A 121 -0.09 -13.05 -15.61
N ASP A 122 -0.01 -11.81 -15.10
CA ASP A 122 0.56 -11.48 -13.80
C ASP A 122 -0.24 -10.34 -13.10
N PRO A 123 -1.38 -10.67 -12.47
CA PRO A 123 -2.24 -9.70 -11.80
C PRO A 123 -1.56 -8.94 -10.66
N ARG A 124 -0.57 -9.53 -9.99
CA ARG A 124 0.18 -8.87 -8.90
C ARG A 124 1.05 -7.74 -9.43
N THR A 125 1.66 -7.92 -10.60
CA THR A 125 2.38 -6.85 -11.27
C THR A 125 1.44 -5.70 -11.65
N PHE A 126 0.26 -6.00 -12.23
CA PHE A 126 -0.73 -4.96 -12.53
C PHE A 126 -1.23 -4.22 -11.28
N ALA A 127 -1.52 -4.95 -10.19
CA ALA A 127 -1.90 -4.37 -8.91
C ALA A 127 -0.82 -3.42 -8.37
N THR A 128 0.44 -3.81 -8.47
CA THR A 128 1.58 -3.00 -8.05
C THR A 128 1.65 -1.70 -8.87
N VAL A 129 1.51 -1.78 -10.19
CA VAL A 129 1.50 -0.59 -11.06
C VAL A 129 0.34 0.34 -10.73
N LEU A 130 -0.87 -0.20 -10.49
CA LEU A 130 -2.03 0.61 -10.08
C LEU A 130 -1.74 1.39 -8.79
N LEU A 131 -1.27 0.73 -7.75
CA LEU A 131 -0.95 1.38 -6.47
C LEU A 131 0.18 2.41 -6.64
N ARG A 132 1.17 2.13 -7.49
CA ARG A 132 2.26 3.05 -7.83
C ARG A 132 1.82 4.25 -8.65
N MET A 133 0.72 4.15 -9.39
CA MET A 133 0.11 5.28 -10.08
C MET A 133 -0.79 6.09 -9.14
N ALA A 134 -1.50 5.43 -8.23
CA ALA A 134 -2.50 6.07 -7.39
C ALA A 134 -1.92 6.80 -6.17
N VAL A 135 -1.01 6.17 -5.45
CA VAL A 135 -0.64 6.60 -4.09
C VAL A 135 0.45 7.68 -4.04
N PRO A 136 1.55 7.60 -4.82
CA PRO A 136 2.73 8.44 -4.57
C PRO A 136 2.48 9.95 -4.67
N GLY A 137 1.55 10.42 -5.51
CA GLY A 137 1.25 11.85 -5.64
C GLY A 137 0.75 12.45 -4.32
N PRO A 138 -0.48 12.11 -3.86
CA PRO A 138 -1.00 12.61 -2.59
C PRO A 138 -0.11 12.29 -1.39
N GLN A 139 0.55 11.12 -1.38
CA GLN A 139 1.47 10.72 -0.32
C GLN A 139 2.70 11.65 -0.25
N LEU A 140 3.33 11.95 -1.38
CA LEU A 140 4.50 12.82 -1.43
C LEU A 140 4.12 14.26 -1.11
N ASP A 141 3.00 14.76 -1.63
CA ASP A 141 2.51 16.11 -1.34
C ASP A 141 2.23 16.28 0.16
N SER A 142 1.64 15.27 0.80
CA SER A 142 1.42 15.24 2.25
C SER A 142 2.72 15.34 3.05
N VAL A 143 3.82 14.80 2.53
CA VAL A 143 5.14 14.82 3.19
C VAL A 143 5.85 16.15 2.97
N LEU A 144 5.81 16.67 1.75
CA LEU A 144 6.55 17.86 1.31
C LEU A 144 5.86 19.17 1.71
N PHE A 145 4.52 19.21 1.66
CA PHE A 145 3.75 20.44 1.87
C PHE A 145 2.96 20.36 3.18
N ALA A 146 3.35 21.15 4.17
CA ALA A 146 2.74 21.14 5.50
C ALA A 146 1.24 21.46 5.48
N GLU A 147 0.78 22.30 4.54
CA GLU A 147 -0.62 22.70 4.37
C GLU A 147 -1.45 21.69 3.57
N PHE A 148 -0.83 20.72 2.90
CA PHE A 148 -1.56 19.70 2.17
C PHE A 148 -2.14 18.67 3.14
N ARG A 149 -3.42 18.85 3.46
CA ARG A 149 -4.24 17.93 4.26
C ARG A 149 -5.44 17.53 3.43
N PRO A 150 -5.30 16.50 2.58
CA PRO A 150 -6.37 16.13 1.67
C PRO A 150 -7.57 15.63 2.47
N ASP A 151 -8.76 16.16 2.17
CA ASP A 151 -9.98 15.62 2.72
C ASP A 151 -10.40 14.35 1.95
N ARG A 152 -11.36 13.61 2.51
CA ARG A 152 -11.86 12.37 1.90
C ARG A 152 -12.43 12.60 0.50
N ALA A 153 -13.06 13.75 0.23
CA ALA A 153 -13.68 14.03 -1.06
C ALA A 153 -12.64 14.18 -2.19
N LEU A 154 -11.51 14.81 -1.88
CA LEU A 154 -10.35 14.89 -2.78
C LEU A 154 -9.78 13.49 -3.04
N LEU A 155 -9.54 12.71 -1.98
CA LEU A 155 -8.98 11.36 -2.10
C LEU A 155 -9.90 10.42 -2.88
N GLU A 156 -11.21 10.48 -2.65
CA GLU A 156 -12.20 9.68 -3.39
C GLU A 156 -12.23 10.06 -4.88
N SER A 157 -12.16 11.36 -5.18
CA SER A 157 -12.10 11.83 -6.56
C SER A 157 -10.84 11.37 -7.28
N HIS A 158 -9.69 11.40 -6.60
CA HIS A 158 -8.42 10.89 -7.09
C HIS A 158 -8.47 9.37 -7.32
N ALA A 159 -8.94 8.60 -6.33
CA ALA A 159 -9.10 7.15 -6.42
C ALA A 159 -9.97 6.75 -7.62
N ARG A 160 -11.11 7.42 -7.80
CA ARG A 160 -12.01 7.21 -8.94
C ARG A 160 -11.31 7.49 -10.27
N TRP A 161 -10.59 8.60 -10.37
CA TRP A 161 -9.95 9.02 -11.62
C TRP A 161 -8.83 8.06 -12.04
N VAL A 162 -7.91 7.75 -11.12
CA VAL A 162 -6.78 6.85 -11.39
C VAL A 162 -7.27 5.44 -11.71
N THR A 163 -8.23 4.91 -10.96
CA THR A 163 -8.82 3.58 -11.24
C THR A 163 -9.44 3.52 -12.62
N ALA A 164 -10.18 4.56 -13.03
CA ALA A 164 -10.79 4.61 -14.35
C ALA A 164 -9.76 4.72 -15.49
N ILE A 165 -8.66 5.47 -15.30
CA ILE A 165 -7.55 5.51 -16.26
C ILE A 165 -6.91 4.13 -16.37
N PHE A 166 -6.59 3.51 -15.24
CA PHE A 166 -5.91 2.22 -15.20
C PHE A 166 -6.73 1.12 -15.89
N LEU A 167 -7.99 0.94 -15.50
CA LEU A 167 -8.86 -0.11 -16.03
C LEU A 167 -9.12 0.04 -17.53
N ARG A 168 -9.10 1.27 -18.06
CA ARG A 168 -9.17 1.50 -19.52
C ARG A 168 -7.85 1.22 -20.21
N GLY A 169 -6.72 1.46 -19.54
CA GLY A 169 -5.39 1.27 -20.09
C GLY A 169 -4.95 -0.19 -20.19
N ILE A 170 -5.43 -1.07 -19.30
CA ILE A 170 -5.10 -2.50 -19.29
C ILE A 170 -6.04 -3.35 -20.16
N GLU A 171 -7.14 -2.77 -20.65
CA GLU A 171 -8.11 -3.49 -21.48
C GLU A 171 -7.58 -3.61 -22.92
N PRO A 172 -7.44 -4.84 -23.47
CA PRO A 172 -6.84 -5.03 -24.78
C PRO A 172 -7.71 -4.45 -25.89
N TRP A 173 -7.09 -3.80 -26.86
CA TRP A 173 -7.78 -3.19 -27.99
C TRP A 173 -8.36 -4.27 -28.94
N PRO A 174 -9.35 -3.92 -29.77
CA PRO A 174 -9.88 -4.85 -30.77
C PRO A 174 -8.78 -5.41 -31.67
N GLY A 175 -8.61 -6.74 -31.66
CA GLY A 175 -7.58 -7.44 -32.44
C GLY A 175 -6.31 -7.79 -31.67
N GLU A 176 -6.14 -7.30 -30.43
CA GLU A 176 -5.04 -7.69 -29.56
C GLU A 176 -5.30 -9.03 -28.84
N PRO A 177 -4.24 -9.72 -28.39
CA PRO A 177 -4.37 -10.89 -27.53
C PRO A 177 -5.20 -10.59 -26.28
N ARG A 178 -6.09 -11.51 -25.91
CA ARG A 178 -6.88 -11.43 -24.67
C ARG A 178 -6.11 -11.92 -23.44
N ASP A 179 -4.85 -12.32 -23.60
CA ASP A 179 -3.94 -12.63 -22.50
C ASP A 179 -2.95 -11.46 -22.36
N VAL A 180 -3.26 -10.54 -21.45
CA VAL A 180 -2.51 -9.28 -21.27
C VAL A 180 -1.32 -9.57 -20.37
N THR A 181 -0.12 -9.40 -20.93
CA THR A 181 1.14 -9.68 -20.24
C THR A 181 1.91 -8.40 -19.99
N PRO A 182 2.47 -8.18 -18.79
CA PRO A 182 3.37 -7.06 -18.55
C PRO A 182 4.56 -7.07 -19.52
N PRO A 183 5.09 -5.90 -19.92
CA PRO A 183 6.25 -5.84 -20.80
C PRO A 183 7.46 -6.56 -20.20
N THR A 184 8.18 -7.31 -21.04
CA THR A 184 9.43 -7.99 -20.65
C THR A 184 10.49 -6.97 -20.24
N GLY A 185 11.21 -7.22 -19.15
CA GLY A 185 12.24 -6.30 -18.64
C GLY A 185 11.66 -5.08 -17.89
N GLY A 186 10.44 -5.20 -17.37
CA GLY A 186 9.83 -4.20 -16.49
C GLY A 186 10.67 -3.91 -15.23
N TYR A 187 10.31 -2.84 -14.52
CA TYR A 187 10.98 -2.46 -13.28
C TYR A 187 10.81 -3.59 -12.26
N ASP A 188 11.91 -4.26 -11.94
CA ASP A 188 11.95 -5.26 -10.88
C ASP A 188 11.78 -4.54 -9.55
N TYR A 189 10.67 -4.82 -8.86
CA TYR A 189 10.34 -4.16 -7.61
C TYR A 189 11.06 -4.91 -6.49
N PRO A 190 12.11 -4.33 -5.85
CA PRO A 190 12.99 -5.07 -4.93
C PRO A 190 12.31 -5.62 -3.67
N TRP A 191 11.07 -5.20 -3.41
CA TRP A 191 10.24 -5.62 -2.28
C TRP A 191 9.04 -6.46 -2.73
N LEU A 192 8.83 -6.71 -4.02
CA LEU A 192 7.79 -7.65 -4.44
C LEU A 192 8.35 -9.05 -4.15
N PRO A 193 7.67 -9.88 -3.33
CA PRO A 193 8.14 -11.24 -3.09
C PRO A 193 8.33 -11.91 -4.45
N ASP A 194 9.54 -12.42 -4.64
CA ASP A 194 10.03 -12.98 -5.88
C ASP A 194 8.92 -13.77 -6.59
N ALA A 195 8.57 -13.36 -7.81
CA ALA A 195 7.86 -14.23 -8.74
C ALA A 195 8.72 -15.46 -9.14
N ALA A 196 9.90 -15.62 -8.51
CA ALA A 196 10.92 -16.62 -8.76
C ALA A 196 10.60 -18.04 -8.26
N ASP A 197 9.37 -18.31 -7.80
CA ASP A 197 8.87 -19.70 -7.70
C ASP A 197 8.40 -20.25 -9.06
N LYS A 198 8.65 -19.51 -10.15
CA LYS A 198 8.54 -20.00 -11.53
C LYS A 198 9.92 -20.43 -12.06
N ARG A 199 10.41 -21.59 -11.61
CA ARG A 199 11.34 -22.44 -12.38
C ARG A 199 11.00 -23.91 -12.21
#